data_AF-A0A974DCC1-F1
#
_entry.id   AF-A0A974DCC1-F1
#
_cell.length_a   1.000
_cell.length_b   1.000
_cell.length_c   1.000
_cell.angle_alpha   90.00
_cell.angle_beta   90.00
_cell.angle_gamma   90.00
#
_symmetry.space_group_name_H-M   'P 1'
#
loop_
_entity.id
_entity.type
_entity.pdbx_description
1 polymer ?
#
loop_
_entity_poly.entity_id
_entity_poly.type
_entity_poly.pdbx_seq_one_letter_code
_entity_poly.pdbx_strand_id
1 'polypeptide(L)'
;MWPSMLCSLRVCSTIAWSASRTGVHSSLLKRRLTQRLNVLVSCVHGKDSAIKHLLGVNEETTSSDHLCQHPPAVSYDKVEHDSLLIHRPDQPVNAKVLRIAIIGAPNAGKSTLSNQLLGRKVFPVSKKVHTTRCQAQGVITEGETQLILLDTPGMVTASKVKRHNLEKSLLHDPWQSMESADLVLVLLDVSDHWTRCSLNFEVLKCLSQYQNIPSILVMNKVDLIKQKGILLDLTNQLTEGIVNGKKIVIKSLAKASQNRDAKANVASSPSTQIQDDTGPLKESNLVTESPQVTGDSAASISERNQDFRDLKGKKGWPHFQDVFMLSAVNGDEVQTLKRYLMSLAKPGEWEYHSDVVTSQSPQEICNNIIREKLLEYLPQEVPYNVSQITEVWEEGPGGELVILQTLLVQKENHVKLLIGVGGQMIKRIALEAGQDLMNVFLCDVRVRLSVKVKK
;
A
#
# COMPACT_ATOMS: atom_id res chain seq x y z
N MET A 1 65.58 -31.90 1.56
CA MET A 1 66.45 -31.62 2.72
C MET A 1 66.84 -30.14 2.70
N TRP A 2 67.10 -29.54 3.86
CA TRP A 2 67.82 -28.26 4.05
C TRP A 2 69.30 -28.41 3.64
N PRO A 3 70.13 -27.34 3.47
CA PRO A 3 70.19 -26.06 4.23
C PRO A 3 70.46 -24.79 3.36
N SER A 4 70.75 -23.58 3.90
CA SER A 4 70.22 -22.77 5.04
C SER A 4 70.89 -21.37 5.04
N MET A 5 70.50 -20.47 5.97
CA MET A 5 71.25 -19.27 6.45
C MET A 5 71.45 -18.05 5.51
N LEU A 6 71.71 -16.81 5.97
CA LEU A 6 71.15 -16.01 7.11
C LEU A 6 71.72 -14.55 7.07
N CYS A 7 70.90 -13.51 7.40
CA CYS A 7 71.31 -12.13 7.81
C CYS A 7 72.15 -11.26 6.81
N SER A 8 72.15 -9.92 6.77
CA SER A 8 72.17 -8.91 7.86
C SER A 8 72.03 -7.43 7.37
N LEU A 9 71.23 -6.63 8.10
CA LEU A 9 71.36 -5.18 8.47
C LEU A 9 72.10 -4.12 7.60
N ARG A 10 71.38 -3.03 7.25
CA ARG A 10 71.63 -1.55 7.44
C ARG A 10 70.81 -0.74 6.40
N VAL A 11 70.03 0.34 6.63
CA VAL A 11 69.96 1.50 7.58
C VAL A 11 70.49 2.81 6.94
N CYS A 12 69.62 3.85 6.92
CA CYS A 12 69.83 5.24 6.43
C CYS A 12 70.10 5.40 4.90
N SER A 13 69.94 6.56 4.23
CA SER A 13 69.07 7.77 4.35
C SER A 13 69.39 8.69 3.12
N THR A 14 68.66 9.73 2.65
CA THR A 14 67.43 10.46 3.06
C THR A 14 66.87 11.28 1.84
N ILE A 15 65.66 11.84 1.95
CA ILE A 15 65.10 13.00 1.19
C ILE A 15 64.92 12.88 -0.36
N ALA A 16 63.67 12.94 -0.84
CA ALA A 16 63.19 13.89 -1.87
C ALA A 16 61.66 13.79 -2.08
N TRP A 17 61.03 14.86 -2.56
CA TRP A 17 59.60 14.91 -2.91
C TRP A 17 59.29 14.34 -4.31
N SER A 18 58.17 13.61 -4.44
CA SER A 18 57.20 13.89 -5.51
C SER A 18 55.81 13.38 -5.10
N ALA A 19 54.86 14.28 -4.83
CA ALA A 19 53.48 13.92 -4.50
C ALA A 19 52.57 14.04 -5.72
N SER A 20 51.86 12.96 -6.09
CA SER A 20 50.66 13.03 -6.93
C SER A 20 49.84 11.74 -6.96
N ARG A 21 48.52 11.90 -6.74
CA ARG A 21 47.41 11.09 -7.28
C ARG A 21 47.40 9.57 -7.02
N THR A 22 46.89 9.16 -5.86
CA THR A 22 45.80 8.15 -5.74
C THR A 22 45.23 8.18 -4.32
N GLY A 23 44.09 8.84 -4.09
CA GLY A 23 43.62 9.08 -2.72
C GLY A 23 42.22 9.68 -2.58
N VAL A 24 41.23 9.19 -3.34
CA VAL A 24 39.84 9.72 -3.32
C VAL A 24 38.81 8.71 -2.80
N HIS A 25 38.97 7.41 -3.11
CA HIS A 25 37.99 6.38 -2.72
C HIS A 25 37.87 6.15 -1.20
N SER A 26 38.97 6.27 -0.43
CA SER A 26 38.96 6.01 1.02
C SER A 26 38.14 7.05 1.82
N SER A 27 38.14 8.31 1.39
CA SER A 27 37.40 9.40 2.04
C SER A 27 35.88 9.35 1.78
N LEU A 28 35.44 8.75 0.67
CA LEU A 28 34.02 8.72 0.29
C LEU A 28 33.21 7.77 1.19
N LEU A 29 33.71 6.56 1.49
CA LEU A 29 33.03 5.64 2.42
C LEU A 29 32.89 6.23 3.84
N LYS A 30 33.91 6.95 4.32
CA LYS A 30 33.85 7.58 5.65
C LYS A 30 32.80 8.69 5.72
N ARG A 31 32.60 9.48 4.64
CA ARG A 31 31.50 10.45 4.56
C ARG A 31 30.12 9.78 4.51
N ARG A 32 29.94 8.70 3.74
CA ARG A 32 28.67 7.92 3.70
C ARG A 32 28.22 7.46 5.09
N LEU A 33 29.16 7.06 5.97
CA LEU A 33 28.86 6.72 7.37
C LEU A 33 28.52 7.93 8.25
N THR A 34 29.05 9.12 7.96
CA THR A 34 28.83 10.31 8.81
C THR A 34 27.46 10.95 8.55
N GLN A 35 26.95 10.93 7.31
CA GLN A 35 25.63 11.48 6.98
C GLN A 35 24.46 10.66 7.55
N ARG A 36 24.64 9.36 7.83
CA ARG A 36 23.63 8.52 8.51
C ARG A 36 23.29 8.97 9.94
N LEU A 37 24.06 9.87 10.58
CA LEU A 37 23.85 10.28 11.98
C LEU A 37 23.08 11.60 12.18
N ASN A 38 22.97 12.47 11.16
CA ASN A 38 22.63 13.89 11.35
C ASN A 38 21.25 14.32 10.78
N VAL A 39 20.27 13.41 10.71
CA VAL A 39 18.86 13.77 10.47
C VAL A 39 18.07 13.51 11.76
N LEU A 40 18.18 14.46 12.70
CA LEU A 40 17.63 14.33 14.05
C LEU A 40 16.70 15.51 14.35
N VAL A 41 15.39 15.30 14.17
CA VAL A 41 14.34 16.29 14.47
C VAL A 41 13.34 15.70 15.46
N SER A 42 13.15 16.43 16.55
CA SER A 42 12.41 16.08 17.78
C SER A 42 11.04 15.42 17.61
N CYS A 43 10.91 14.16 18.06
CA CYS A 43 9.64 13.62 18.54
C CYS A 43 9.40 14.04 20.00
N VAL A 44 8.64 15.12 20.21
CA VAL A 44 8.20 15.56 21.54
C VAL A 44 7.31 14.47 22.15
N HIS A 45 7.70 13.94 23.31
CA HIS A 45 7.00 12.84 23.97
C HIS A 45 5.68 13.32 24.60
N GLY A 46 4.56 12.76 24.12
CA GLY A 46 3.28 12.78 24.84
C GLY A 46 3.29 11.77 25.98
N LYS A 47 2.92 12.21 27.19
CA LYS A 47 3.06 11.44 28.43
C LYS A 47 1.89 10.49 28.74
N ASP A 48 2.26 9.41 29.42
CA ASP A 48 1.54 8.72 30.50
C ASP A 48 0.05 8.36 30.32
N SER A 49 -0.24 7.06 30.23
CA SER A 49 -1.56 6.50 30.56
C SER A 49 -1.47 5.72 31.87
N ALA A 50 -2.30 6.09 32.84
CA ALA A 50 -2.14 5.75 34.27
C ALA A 50 -2.44 4.28 34.68
N ILE A 51 -2.40 3.35 33.73
CA ILE A 51 -2.72 1.92 33.95
C ILE A 51 -1.53 1.16 34.55
N LYS A 52 -0.27 1.55 34.25
CA LYS A 52 0.94 0.85 34.75
C LYS A 52 1.02 0.78 36.29
N HIS A 53 0.62 1.84 36.98
CA HIS A 53 0.66 1.88 38.46
C HIS A 53 -0.40 1.00 39.15
N LEU A 54 -1.37 0.44 38.43
CA LEU A 54 -2.46 -0.34 39.02
C LEU A 54 -2.19 -1.85 39.11
N LEU A 55 -1.12 -2.36 38.50
CA LEU A 55 -0.91 -3.80 38.27
C LEU A 55 0.32 -4.42 38.95
N GLY A 56 1.12 -3.65 39.70
CA GLY A 56 2.09 -4.18 40.68
C GLY A 56 3.17 -5.12 40.12
N VAL A 57 3.54 -4.98 38.84
CA VAL A 57 4.63 -5.77 38.23
C VAL A 57 5.96 -5.10 38.55
N ASN A 58 6.87 -5.84 39.21
CA ASN A 58 8.22 -5.36 39.53
C ASN A 58 9.09 -5.27 38.27
N GLU A 59 10.04 -4.34 38.27
CA GLU A 59 11.03 -4.20 37.20
C GLU A 59 12.14 -5.24 37.34
N GLU A 60 12.13 -6.28 36.50
CA GLU A 60 13.34 -7.06 36.21
C GLU A 60 14.08 -6.44 35.02
N THR A 61 15.38 -6.20 35.19
CA THR A 61 16.21 -5.45 34.25
C THR A 61 16.56 -6.25 33.00
N THR A 62 15.68 -6.24 32.00
CA THR A 62 15.99 -6.75 30.65
C THR A 62 16.66 -5.67 29.79
N SER A 63 17.77 -6.05 29.16
CA SER A 63 18.66 -5.24 28.30
C SER A 63 17.96 -4.27 27.34
N SER A 64 18.34 -2.99 27.42
CA SER A 64 17.74 -1.87 26.69
C SER A 64 18.30 -1.67 25.27
N ASP A 65 18.30 -2.72 24.43
CA ASP A 65 18.88 -2.69 23.07
C ASP A 65 17.86 -2.79 21.92
N HIS A 66 16.55 -2.86 22.21
CA HIS A 66 15.50 -2.71 21.18
C HIS A 66 15.25 -1.24 20.81
N LEU A 67 16.32 -0.55 20.41
CA LEU A 67 16.25 0.78 19.79
C LEU A 67 15.62 0.69 18.40
N CYS A 68 14.88 1.73 18.02
CA CYS A 68 14.06 1.74 16.81
C CYS A 68 14.90 1.53 15.53
N GLN A 69 14.78 0.34 14.94
CA GLN A 69 15.24 0.11 13.57
C GLN A 69 14.34 0.91 12.62
N HIS A 70 14.83 2.08 12.20
CA HIS A 70 14.21 2.82 11.10
C HIS A 70 14.33 1.97 9.82
N PRO A 71 13.27 1.87 8.99
CA PRO A 71 13.30 1.05 7.78
C PRO A 71 14.41 1.53 6.84
N PRO A 72 15.07 0.64 6.06
CA PRO A 72 16.12 1.04 5.13
C PRO A 72 15.63 2.07 4.11
N ALA A 73 16.56 2.80 3.50
CA ALA A 73 16.25 3.68 2.37
C ALA A 73 16.11 2.82 1.11
N VAL A 74 15.20 3.19 0.20
CA VAL A 74 15.30 2.65 -1.17
C VAL A 74 16.49 3.33 -1.83
N SER A 75 17.45 2.58 -2.38
CA SER A 75 18.52 3.23 -3.16
C SER A 75 17.92 3.93 -4.39
N TYR A 76 18.44 5.12 -4.71
CA TYR A 76 18.09 5.82 -5.95
C TYR A 76 18.93 5.38 -7.15
N ASP A 77 20.01 4.63 -6.94
CA ASP A 77 20.78 4.00 -8.00
C ASP A 77 20.06 2.72 -8.45
N LYS A 78 19.70 2.66 -9.73
CA LYS A 78 19.00 1.50 -10.28
C LYS A 78 19.88 0.25 -10.29
N VAL A 79 21.19 0.37 -10.51
CA VAL A 79 22.09 -0.80 -10.53
C VAL A 79 22.26 -1.38 -9.13
N GLU A 80 22.36 -0.52 -8.11
CA GLU A 80 22.38 -0.96 -6.71
C GLU A 80 21.05 -1.62 -6.33
N HIS A 81 19.91 -0.99 -6.65
CA HIS A 81 18.57 -1.53 -6.40
C HIS A 81 18.30 -2.86 -7.11
N ASP A 82 18.51 -2.94 -8.43
CA ASP A 82 18.32 -4.16 -9.21
C ASP A 82 19.27 -5.28 -8.70
N SER A 83 20.47 -4.93 -8.21
CA SER A 83 21.38 -5.92 -7.63
C SER A 83 20.82 -6.57 -6.35
N LEU A 84 20.14 -5.80 -5.49
CA LEU A 84 19.50 -6.33 -4.27
C LEU A 84 18.30 -7.24 -4.56
N LEU A 85 17.68 -7.12 -5.74
CA LEU A 85 16.59 -7.98 -6.21
C LEU A 85 17.09 -9.26 -6.92
N ILE A 86 18.34 -9.27 -7.40
CA ILE A 86 18.90 -10.38 -8.20
C ILE A 86 19.85 -11.27 -7.39
N HIS A 87 20.58 -10.71 -6.41
CA HIS A 87 21.48 -11.49 -5.56
C HIS A 87 20.70 -12.32 -4.53
N ARG A 88 21.31 -13.41 -4.05
CA ARG A 88 20.72 -14.24 -2.99
C ARG A 88 20.55 -13.40 -1.71
N PRO A 89 19.39 -13.49 -1.03
CA PRO A 89 19.18 -12.85 0.26
C PRO A 89 20.19 -13.28 1.33
N ASP A 90 20.41 -12.39 2.29
CA ASP A 90 21.20 -12.56 3.51
C ASP A 90 20.47 -13.40 4.56
N GLN A 91 20.23 -14.67 4.24
CA GLN A 91 19.45 -15.62 5.04
C GLN A 91 19.93 -15.72 6.51
N PRO A 92 19.08 -15.39 7.51
CA PRO A 92 19.36 -15.68 8.92
C PRO A 92 19.09 -17.16 9.26
N VAL A 93 19.61 -17.61 10.40
CA VAL A 93 19.57 -19.04 10.79
C VAL A 93 18.15 -19.58 10.99
N ASN A 94 17.25 -18.79 11.58
CA ASN A 94 15.85 -19.19 11.78
C ASN A 94 14.89 -18.33 10.92
N ALA A 95 15.26 -18.13 9.65
CA ALA A 95 14.47 -17.34 8.69
C ALA A 95 12.98 -17.69 8.72
N LYS A 96 12.14 -16.65 8.78
CA LYS A 96 10.68 -16.74 8.69
C LYS A 96 10.15 -15.81 7.61
N VAL A 97 9.13 -16.26 6.90
CA VAL A 97 8.46 -15.51 5.83
C VAL A 97 6.94 -15.53 6.00
N LEU A 98 6.28 -14.48 5.51
CA LEU A 98 4.82 -14.42 5.37
C LEU A 98 4.42 -13.52 4.19
N ARG A 99 3.80 -14.10 3.16
CA ARG A 99 3.24 -13.35 2.02
C ARG A 99 1.80 -12.95 2.29
N ILE A 100 1.52 -11.66 2.16
CA ILE A 100 0.27 -11.04 2.60
C ILE A 100 -0.41 -10.35 1.42
N ALA A 101 -1.51 -10.91 0.92
CA ALA A 101 -2.36 -10.24 -0.06
C ALA A 101 -3.25 -9.21 0.64
N ILE A 102 -3.08 -7.92 0.31
CA ILE A 102 -3.97 -6.87 0.80
C ILE A 102 -5.04 -6.65 -0.26
N ILE A 103 -6.27 -7.11 -0.01
CA ILE A 103 -7.42 -6.96 -0.92
C ILE A 103 -8.47 -6.02 -0.33
N GLY A 104 -9.37 -5.51 -1.19
CA GLY A 104 -10.40 -4.57 -0.76
C GLY A 104 -10.82 -3.60 -1.86
N ALA A 105 -11.91 -2.88 -1.60
CA ALA A 105 -12.46 -1.89 -2.53
C ALA A 105 -11.41 -0.82 -2.94
N PRO A 106 -11.58 -0.16 -4.11
CA PRO A 106 -10.88 1.07 -4.42
C PRO A 106 -11.07 2.10 -3.29
N ASN A 107 -10.05 2.92 -3.03
CA ASN A 107 -10.04 3.97 -2.00
C ASN A 107 -10.21 3.49 -0.52
N ALA A 108 -10.28 2.18 -0.25
CA ALA A 108 -10.34 1.65 1.12
C ALA A 108 -9.10 1.99 1.98
N GLY A 109 -7.99 2.39 1.35
CA GLY A 109 -6.73 2.78 2.02
C GLY A 109 -5.64 1.72 2.05
N LYS A 110 -5.65 0.76 1.09
CA LYS A 110 -4.65 -0.33 0.99
C LYS A 110 -3.23 0.19 0.97
N SER A 111 -2.84 0.88 -0.10
CA SER A 111 -1.51 1.47 -0.28
C SER A 111 -1.14 2.46 0.85
N THR A 112 -2.13 3.06 1.52
CA THR A 112 -1.92 3.85 2.75
C THR A 112 -1.47 2.96 3.92
N LEU A 113 -2.14 1.84 4.18
CA LEU A 113 -1.72 0.85 5.18
C LEU A 113 -0.38 0.22 4.81
N SER A 114 -0.18 -0.15 3.54
CA SER A 114 1.08 -0.71 3.03
C SER A 114 2.26 0.22 3.35
N ASN A 115 2.11 1.52 3.09
CA ASN A 115 3.12 2.53 3.43
C ASN A 115 3.38 2.67 4.94
N GLN A 116 2.35 2.58 5.79
CA GLN A 116 2.52 2.64 7.25
C GLN A 116 3.21 1.39 7.82
N LEU A 117 2.90 0.20 7.28
CA LEU A 117 3.55 -1.06 7.69
C LEU A 117 5.04 -1.07 7.30
N LEU A 118 5.37 -0.54 6.10
CA LEU A 118 6.74 -0.30 5.64
C LEU A 118 7.46 0.85 6.39
N GLY A 119 6.72 1.79 6.98
CA GLY A 119 7.26 3.06 7.47
C GLY A 119 7.82 3.98 6.37
N ARG A 120 7.50 3.73 5.10
CA ARG A 120 8.03 4.41 3.90
C ARG A 120 6.90 4.65 2.91
N LYS A 121 6.87 5.83 2.27
CA LYS A 121 5.84 6.18 1.28
C LYS A 121 6.16 5.67 -0.14
N VAL A 122 6.18 4.35 -0.30
CA VAL A 122 6.58 3.67 -1.54
C VAL A 122 5.42 3.56 -2.55
N PHE A 123 4.20 3.34 -2.07
CA PHE A 123 3.02 3.17 -2.93
C PHE A 123 2.23 4.50 -3.07
N PRO A 124 1.64 4.80 -4.25
CA PRO A 124 0.94 6.06 -4.50
C PRO A 124 -0.45 6.10 -3.83
N VAL A 125 -0.76 7.21 -3.15
CA VAL A 125 -2.02 7.41 -2.38
C VAL A 125 -2.74 8.70 -2.81
N SER A 126 -3.86 8.57 -3.51
CA SER A 126 -4.78 9.67 -3.86
C SER A 126 -6.23 9.29 -3.55
N LYS A 127 -7.10 10.30 -3.45
CA LYS A 127 -8.55 10.13 -3.34
C LYS A 127 -9.20 9.63 -4.63
N LYS A 128 -8.49 9.67 -5.76
CA LYS A 128 -8.98 9.08 -7.02
C LYS A 128 -8.70 7.58 -7.08
N VAL A 129 -9.65 6.87 -7.68
CA VAL A 129 -9.53 5.44 -7.99
C VAL A 129 -8.36 5.17 -8.95
N HIS A 130 -7.83 3.94 -8.92
CA HIS A 130 -6.78 3.46 -9.84
C HIS A 130 -5.39 4.12 -9.64
N THR A 131 -4.99 4.35 -8.38
CA THR A 131 -3.63 4.77 -7.99
C THR A 131 -2.59 3.71 -8.34
N THR A 132 -2.77 2.46 -7.89
CA THR A 132 -1.93 1.33 -8.28
C THR A 132 -2.32 0.87 -9.70
N ARG A 133 -1.34 0.80 -10.62
CA ARG A 133 -1.51 0.35 -12.01
C ARG A 133 -0.74 -0.92 -12.37
N CYS A 134 0.32 -1.20 -11.62
CA CYS A 134 1.11 -2.43 -11.72
C CYS A 134 1.10 -3.10 -10.35
N GLN A 135 1.14 -4.43 -10.29
CA GLN A 135 1.41 -5.13 -9.04
C GLN A 135 2.79 -4.73 -8.53
N ALA A 136 2.90 -4.40 -7.24
CA ALA A 136 4.14 -3.99 -6.62
C ALA A 136 4.25 -4.63 -5.24
N GLN A 137 5.42 -5.17 -4.90
CA GLN A 137 5.65 -5.79 -3.61
C GLN A 137 6.33 -4.82 -2.65
N GLY A 138 5.96 -4.90 -1.37
CA GLY A 138 6.60 -4.17 -0.27
C GLY A 138 7.16 -5.16 0.74
N VAL A 139 8.42 -5.00 1.14
CA VAL A 139 9.13 -5.95 2.00
C VAL A 139 9.41 -5.30 3.35
N ILE A 140 9.13 -6.02 4.42
CA ILE A 140 9.36 -5.59 5.81
C ILE A 140 10.22 -6.66 6.49
N THR A 141 11.49 -6.35 6.73
CA THR A 141 12.43 -7.23 7.42
C THR A 141 12.64 -6.73 8.85
N GLU A 142 12.31 -7.54 9.86
CA GLU A 142 12.56 -7.24 11.28
C GLU A 142 13.09 -8.49 12.01
N GLY A 143 14.32 -8.44 12.51
CA GLY A 143 14.99 -9.60 13.11
C GLY A 143 15.19 -10.73 12.10
N GLU A 144 14.68 -11.92 12.42
CA GLU A 144 14.72 -13.10 11.53
C GLU A 144 13.47 -13.23 10.63
N THR A 145 12.54 -12.27 10.70
CA THR A 145 11.24 -12.34 10.02
C THR A 145 11.13 -11.35 8.86
N GLN A 146 10.65 -11.83 7.72
CA GLN A 146 10.33 -11.03 6.53
C GLN A 146 8.83 -11.12 6.20
N LEU A 147 8.13 -9.99 6.15
CA LEU A 147 6.77 -9.89 5.62
C LEU A 147 6.80 -9.34 4.20
N ILE A 148 6.06 -9.96 3.30
CA ILE A 148 5.99 -9.58 1.89
C ILE A 148 4.56 -9.14 1.58
N LEU A 149 4.35 -7.83 1.49
CA LEU A 149 3.09 -7.20 1.15
C LEU A 149 2.88 -7.25 -0.37
N LEU A 150 1.86 -7.97 -0.80
CA LEU A 150 1.42 -8.00 -2.19
C LEU A 150 0.34 -6.89 -2.36
N ASP A 151 0.74 -5.69 -2.79
CA ASP A 151 -0.20 -4.56 -2.98
C ASP A 151 -1.08 -4.83 -4.21
N THR A 152 -2.26 -5.39 -3.98
CA THR A 152 -3.22 -5.61 -5.06
C THR A 152 -3.80 -4.28 -5.53
N PRO A 153 -3.89 -4.05 -6.85
CA PRO A 153 -4.72 -2.98 -7.36
C PRO A 153 -6.15 -3.10 -6.82
N GLY A 154 -6.78 -1.96 -6.49
CA GLY A 154 -8.13 -1.98 -5.93
C GLY A 154 -9.12 -2.66 -6.85
N MET A 155 -9.91 -3.59 -6.32
CA MET A 155 -10.72 -4.50 -7.14
C MET A 155 -11.70 -3.75 -8.03
N VAL A 156 -11.61 -3.98 -9.33
CA VAL A 156 -12.28 -3.20 -10.36
C VAL A 156 -12.96 -4.08 -11.40
N THR A 157 -14.19 -3.73 -11.74
CA THR A 157 -14.95 -4.41 -12.79
C THR A 157 -14.46 -4.00 -14.17
N ALA A 158 -14.55 -4.92 -15.15
CA ALA A 158 -14.11 -4.71 -16.53
C ALA A 158 -14.68 -3.43 -17.18
N SER A 159 -15.90 -3.03 -16.81
CA SER A 159 -16.52 -1.78 -17.27
C SER A 159 -15.75 -0.53 -16.82
N LYS A 160 -15.14 -0.53 -15.63
CA LYS A 160 -14.31 0.57 -15.13
C LYS A 160 -12.93 0.59 -15.81
N VAL A 161 -12.33 -0.59 -16.02
CA VAL A 161 -11.07 -0.75 -16.76
C VAL A 161 -11.18 -0.20 -18.18
N LYS A 162 -12.25 -0.57 -18.91
CA LYS A 162 -12.56 0.01 -20.24
C LYS A 162 -12.80 1.52 -20.19
N ARG A 163 -13.56 2.02 -19.20
CA ARG A 163 -13.94 3.45 -19.09
C ARG A 163 -12.76 4.39 -18.87
N HIS A 164 -11.80 4.01 -18.03
CA HIS A 164 -10.66 4.87 -17.65
C HIS A 164 -9.36 4.50 -18.38
N ASN A 165 -9.46 3.72 -19.47
CA ASN A 165 -8.34 3.22 -20.28
C ASN A 165 -7.20 2.66 -19.43
N LEU A 166 -7.55 1.73 -18.54
CA LEU A 166 -6.61 1.09 -17.62
C LEU A 166 -6.06 -0.21 -18.21
N GLU A 167 -4.97 -0.68 -17.63
CA GLU A 167 -4.34 -1.94 -18.03
C GLU A 167 -5.24 -3.13 -17.70
N LYS A 168 -5.22 -4.16 -18.57
CA LYS A 168 -6.10 -5.33 -18.45
C LYS A 168 -5.64 -6.31 -17.36
N SER A 169 -4.35 -6.26 -17.01
CA SER A 169 -3.71 -6.90 -15.85
C SER A 169 -4.55 -6.75 -14.58
N LEU A 170 -5.06 -5.53 -14.31
CA LEU A 170 -5.85 -5.17 -13.12
C LEU A 170 -7.09 -6.05 -12.83
N LEU A 171 -7.54 -6.86 -13.79
CA LEU A 171 -8.64 -7.84 -13.63
C LEU A 171 -8.15 -9.20 -13.11
N HIS A 172 -6.86 -9.51 -13.30
CA HIS A 172 -6.18 -10.76 -13.00
C HIS A 172 -5.18 -10.63 -11.81
N ASP A 173 -4.51 -9.48 -11.65
CA ASP A 173 -3.52 -9.24 -10.58
C ASP A 173 -4.02 -9.59 -9.16
N PRO A 174 -5.30 -9.31 -8.77
CA PRO A 174 -5.80 -9.71 -7.47
C PRO A 174 -5.87 -11.23 -7.27
N TRP A 175 -6.08 -12.00 -8.33
CA TRP A 175 -6.16 -13.47 -8.27
C TRP A 175 -4.78 -14.10 -8.14
N GLN A 176 -3.82 -13.64 -8.94
CA GLN A 176 -2.41 -14.06 -8.85
C GLN A 176 -1.82 -13.75 -7.47
N SER A 177 -2.15 -12.58 -6.90
CA SER A 177 -1.71 -12.20 -5.56
C SER A 177 -2.28 -13.11 -4.47
N MET A 178 -3.52 -13.61 -4.64
CA MET A 178 -4.12 -14.58 -3.71
C MET A 178 -3.46 -15.96 -3.83
N GLU A 179 -3.12 -16.41 -5.04
CA GLU A 179 -2.45 -17.71 -5.26
C GLU A 179 -1.06 -17.80 -4.61
N SER A 180 -0.36 -16.67 -4.52
CA SER A 180 0.94 -16.56 -3.83
C SER A 180 0.85 -16.24 -2.34
N ALA A 181 -0.34 -16.01 -1.76
CA ALA A 181 -0.47 -15.52 -0.39
C ALA A 181 -0.53 -16.62 0.67
N ASP A 182 0.18 -16.43 1.78
CA ASP A 182 0.02 -17.23 2.99
C ASP A 182 -1.13 -16.71 3.88
N LEU A 183 -1.55 -15.45 3.67
CA LEU A 183 -2.52 -14.72 4.47
C LEU A 183 -3.19 -13.59 3.67
N VAL A 184 -4.49 -13.36 3.91
CA VAL A 184 -5.28 -12.33 3.21
C VAL A 184 -5.77 -11.25 4.19
N LEU A 185 -5.38 -9.99 3.95
CA LEU A 185 -5.94 -8.82 4.64
C LEU A 185 -7.09 -8.23 3.82
N VAL A 186 -8.30 -8.29 4.37
CA VAL A 186 -9.51 -7.72 3.75
C VAL A 186 -9.76 -6.33 4.29
N LEU A 187 -9.39 -5.32 3.51
CA LEU A 187 -9.50 -3.92 3.91
C LEU A 187 -10.87 -3.32 3.57
N LEU A 188 -11.58 -2.84 4.59
CA LEU A 188 -12.86 -2.16 4.47
C LEU A 188 -12.77 -0.71 4.98
N ASP A 189 -13.40 0.22 4.27
CA ASP A 189 -13.63 1.58 4.73
C ASP A 189 -14.90 1.62 5.60
N VAL A 190 -14.78 1.91 6.90
CA VAL A 190 -15.97 2.02 7.77
C VAL A 190 -16.66 3.38 7.69
N SER A 191 -16.01 4.39 7.09
CA SER A 191 -16.52 5.75 6.96
C SER A 191 -17.49 5.92 5.79
N ASP A 192 -17.37 5.10 4.74
CA ASP A 192 -18.33 5.06 3.65
C ASP A 192 -19.64 4.39 4.08
N HIS A 193 -20.60 5.22 4.49
CA HIS A 193 -21.93 4.80 4.92
C HIS A 193 -22.73 4.00 3.88
N TRP A 194 -22.40 4.08 2.59
CA TRP A 194 -23.06 3.30 1.55
C TRP A 194 -22.55 1.87 1.44
N THR A 195 -21.24 1.65 1.62
CA THR A 195 -20.61 0.33 1.36
C THR A 195 -20.20 -0.43 2.61
N ARG A 196 -19.89 0.23 3.73
CA ARG A 196 -19.42 -0.39 4.99
C ARG A 196 -20.29 -1.54 5.54
N CYS A 197 -21.57 -1.59 5.15
CA CYS A 197 -22.53 -2.61 5.57
C CYS A 197 -22.39 -3.95 4.80
N SER A 198 -21.43 -4.07 3.88
CA SER A 198 -21.18 -5.29 3.12
C SER A 198 -19.76 -5.33 2.55
N LEU A 199 -19.13 -6.50 2.57
CA LEU A 199 -17.92 -6.75 1.79
C LEU A 199 -18.20 -6.55 0.29
N ASN A 200 -17.18 -6.11 -0.45
CA ASN A 200 -17.30 -5.93 -1.89
C ASN A 200 -17.53 -7.29 -2.59
N PHE A 201 -18.41 -7.33 -3.59
CA PHE A 201 -18.74 -8.59 -4.29
C PHE A 201 -17.53 -9.30 -4.91
N GLU A 202 -16.55 -8.55 -5.45
CA GLU A 202 -15.34 -9.17 -6.01
C GLU A 202 -14.42 -9.71 -4.91
N VAL A 203 -14.36 -9.05 -3.74
CA VAL A 203 -13.65 -9.55 -2.54
C VAL A 203 -14.28 -10.87 -2.07
N LEU A 204 -15.61 -10.96 -2.05
CA LEU A 204 -16.32 -12.19 -1.68
C LEU A 204 -16.00 -13.36 -2.63
N LYS A 205 -15.81 -13.11 -3.94
CA LYS A 205 -15.38 -14.16 -4.89
C LYS A 205 -13.97 -14.66 -4.62
N CYS A 206 -13.03 -13.76 -4.33
CA CYS A 206 -11.66 -14.16 -3.99
C CYS A 206 -11.65 -14.99 -2.70
N LEU A 207 -12.37 -14.54 -1.66
CA LEU A 207 -12.49 -15.29 -0.41
C LEU A 207 -13.16 -16.66 -0.61
N SER A 208 -14.20 -16.76 -1.44
CA SER A 208 -14.89 -18.03 -1.71
C SER A 208 -14.09 -19.00 -2.58
N GLN A 209 -13.16 -18.52 -3.41
CA GLN A 209 -12.31 -19.36 -4.24
C GLN A 209 -11.08 -19.86 -3.48
N TYR A 210 -10.52 -19.06 -2.57
CA TYR A 210 -9.30 -19.39 -1.81
C TYR A 210 -9.57 -19.60 -0.31
N GLN A 211 -10.65 -20.32 0.04
CA GLN A 211 -11.09 -20.53 1.44
C GLN A 211 -10.04 -21.19 2.34
N ASN A 212 -9.08 -21.90 1.74
CA ASN A 212 -7.97 -22.56 2.44
C ASN A 212 -6.91 -21.55 2.94
N ILE A 213 -6.88 -20.32 2.42
CA ILE A 213 -5.95 -19.28 2.83
C ILE A 213 -6.59 -18.49 3.99
N PRO A 214 -5.91 -18.33 5.13
CA PRO A 214 -6.45 -17.58 6.26
C PRO A 214 -6.74 -16.12 5.87
N SER A 215 -7.82 -15.57 6.44
CA SER A 215 -8.26 -14.21 6.15
C SER A 215 -8.50 -13.40 7.43
N ILE A 216 -8.21 -12.11 7.40
CA ILE A 216 -8.38 -11.16 8.51
C ILE A 216 -9.18 -9.95 8.00
N LEU A 217 -10.17 -9.51 8.78
CA LEU A 217 -10.92 -8.30 8.47
C LEU A 217 -10.20 -7.08 9.06
N VAL A 218 -9.97 -6.06 8.24
CA VAL A 218 -9.33 -4.81 8.66
C VAL A 218 -10.26 -3.63 8.38
N MET A 219 -10.90 -3.15 9.43
CA MET A 219 -11.80 -2.00 9.44
C MET A 219 -10.97 -0.72 9.56
N ASN A 220 -10.78 -0.03 8.43
CA ASN A 220 -9.94 1.16 8.30
C ASN A 220 -10.77 2.47 8.32
N LYS A 221 -10.12 3.57 8.69
CA LYS A 221 -10.68 4.93 8.85
C LYS A 221 -11.63 5.07 10.05
N VAL A 222 -11.33 4.34 11.13
CA VAL A 222 -12.14 4.35 12.36
C VAL A 222 -12.13 5.70 13.08
N ASP A 223 -11.14 6.55 12.80
CA ASP A 223 -11.02 7.95 13.25
C ASP A 223 -12.23 8.80 12.83
N LEU A 224 -12.77 8.57 11.63
CA LEU A 224 -13.96 9.27 11.12
C LEU A 224 -15.27 8.83 11.80
N ILE A 225 -15.25 7.76 12.60
CA ILE A 225 -16.45 7.18 13.24
C ILE A 225 -16.70 7.81 14.61
N LYS A 226 -17.64 8.77 14.62
CA LYS A 226 -18.12 9.48 15.83
C LYS A 226 -18.76 8.54 16.87
N GLN A 227 -19.59 7.60 16.43
CA GLN A 227 -20.30 6.66 17.31
C GLN A 227 -19.67 5.27 17.24
N LYS A 228 -18.70 4.98 18.12
CA LYS A 228 -17.91 3.74 18.06
C LYS A 228 -18.74 2.45 18.25
N GLY A 229 -19.91 2.51 18.89
CA GLY A 229 -20.79 1.35 19.08
C GLY A 229 -21.16 0.61 17.79
N ILE A 230 -21.32 1.35 16.68
CA ILE A 230 -21.67 0.78 15.36
C ILE A 230 -20.59 -0.16 14.81
N LEU A 231 -19.35 -0.08 15.31
CA LEU A 231 -18.27 -0.97 14.90
C LEU A 231 -18.52 -2.42 15.33
N LEU A 232 -19.23 -2.64 16.45
CA LEU A 232 -19.62 -3.99 16.91
C LEU A 232 -20.70 -4.58 16.00
N ASP A 233 -21.73 -3.79 15.67
CA ASP A 233 -22.82 -4.21 14.77
C ASP A 233 -22.26 -4.53 13.37
N LEU A 234 -21.40 -3.65 12.85
CA LEU A 234 -20.69 -3.88 11.59
C LEU A 234 -19.80 -5.12 11.65
N THR A 235 -19.04 -5.33 12.73
CA THR A 235 -18.22 -6.55 12.89
C THR A 235 -19.08 -7.80 12.76
N ASN A 236 -20.16 -7.91 13.55
CA ASN A 236 -21.05 -9.07 13.50
C ASN A 236 -21.75 -9.23 12.13
N GLN A 237 -22.07 -8.14 11.43
CA GLN A 237 -22.64 -8.20 10.08
C GLN A 237 -21.63 -8.63 9.00
N LEU A 238 -20.37 -8.20 9.13
CA LEU A 238 -19.28 -8.47 8.17
C LEU A 238 -18.59 -9.82 8.40
N THR A 239 -18.66 -10.36 9.61
CA THR A 239 -18.13 -11.69 9.96
C THR A 239 -19.24 -12.75 10.07
N GLU A 240 -20.49 -12.41 9.71
CA GLU A 240 -21.69 -13.24 9.87
C GLU A 240 -21.86 -13.80 11.32
N GLY A 241 -21.32 -13.08 12.30
CA GLY A 241 -21.32 -13.42 13.73
C GLY A 241 -20.27 -14.45 14.14
N ILE A 242 -19.29 -14.81 13.29
CA ILE A 242 -18.27 -15.83 13.55
C ILE A 242 -16.86 -15.27 13.31
N VAL A 243 -15.95 -15.42 14.27
CA VAL A 243 -14.51 -15.11 14.13
C VAL A 243 -13.69 -16.23 14.76
N ASN A 244 -12.65 -16.71 14.07
CA ASN A 244 -11.84 -17.86 14.48
C ASN A 244 -12.69 -19.12 14.80
N GLY A 245 -13.74 -19.35 14.02
CA GLY A 245 -14.72 -20.42 14.24
C GLY A 245 -15.62 -20.25 15.48
N LYS A 246 -15.47 -19.16 16.25
CA LYS A 246 -16.20 -18.89 17.49
C LYS A 246 -17.30 -17.86 17.24
N LYS A 247 -18.49 -18.10 17.78
CA LYS A 247 -19.62 -17.16 17.64
C LYS A 247 -19.43 -15.93 18.55
N ILE A 248 -19.53 -14.74 17.96
CA ILE A 248 -19.49 -13.47 18.70
C ILE A 248 -20.78 -13.32 19.51
N VAL A 249 -20.65 -13.21 20.84
CA VAL A 249 -21.78 -12.93 21.73
C VAL A 249 -21.87 -11.43 22.00
N ILE A 250 -22.52 -10.69 21.09
CA ILE A 250 -22.87 -9.29 21.36
C ILE A 250 -23.94 -9.24 22.45
N LYS A 251 -23.55 -8.80 23.65
CA LYS A 251 -24.49 -8.31 24.67
C LYS A 251 -25.10 -7.00 24.15
N SER A 252 -26.30 -7.07 23.58
CA SER A 252 -26.93 -5.91 22.96
C SER A 252 -27.24 -4.81 23.99
N LEU A 253 -26.59 -3.66 23.84
CA LEU A 253 -26.94 -2.43 24.57
C LEU A 253 -28.31 -1.87 24.12
N ALA A 254 -28.87 -2.39 23.02
CA ALA A 254 -30.19 -2.12 22.50
C ALA A 254 -31.34 -2.70 23.37
N LYS A 255 -31.45 -2.22 24.62
CA LYS A 255 -32.66 -2.40 25.46
C LYS A 255 -33.02 -1.22 26.36
N ALA A 256 -32.35 -0.07 26.20
CA ALA A 256 -32.57 1.13 27.02
C ALA A 256 -33.47 2.22 26.38
N SER A 257 -33.75 2.16 25.07
CA SER A 257 -34.29 3.32 24.32
C SER A 257 -35.60 3.08 23.54
N GLN A 258 -36.30 1.95 23.73
CA GLN A 258 -37.59 1.67 23.06
C GLN A 258 -38.80 1.73 24.01
N ASN A 259 -38.75 2.55 25.07
CA ASN A 259 -39.82 2.58 26.08
C ASN A 259 -40.11 4.00 26.60
N ARG A 260 -40.31 4.97 25.70
CA ARG A 260 -40.82 6.33 26.01
C ARG A 260 -41.88 6.83 25.04
N ASP A 261 -41.69 6.62 23.73
CA ASP A 261 -42.58 7.18 22.70
C ASP A 261 -43.79 6.27 22.42
N ALA A 262 -44.66 6.13 23.42
CA ALA A 262 -45.88 5.32 23.37
C ALA A 262 -47.11 6.05 23.93
N LYS A 263 -47.26 7.36 23.67
CA LYS A 263 -48.49 8.13 23.92
C LYS A 263 -48.52 9.52 23.22
N ALA A 264 -49.05 9.59 22.00
CA ALA A 264 -49.59 10.82 21.41
C ALA A 264 -50.59 10.52 20.27
N ASN A 265 -51.75 11.17 20.34
CA ASN A 265 -52.94 11.18 19.47
C ASN A 265 -52.65 11.11 17.94
N VAL A 266 -53.41 10.41 17.08
CA VAL A 266 -54.87 10.40 16.81
C VAL A 266 -55.40 11.71 16.19
N ALA A 267 -55.64 11.72 14.86
CA ALA A 267 -56.87 12.21 14.19
C ALA A 267 -56.79 12.27 12.62
N SER A 268 -57.95 12.04 11.98
CA SER A 268 -58.43 12.53 10.66
C SER A 268 -57.69 12.27 9.32
N SER A 269 -58.46 11.70 8.38
CA SER A 269 -58.27 11.54 6.91
C SER A 269 -58.77 12.79 6.12
N PRO A 270 -58.97 12.85 4.76
CA PRO A 270 -58.84 11.80 3.73
C PRO A 270 -58.30 12.18 2.32
N SER A 271 -58.04 11.13 1.51
CA SER A 271 -58.27 10.97 0.05
C SER A 271 -57.94 12.07 -0.99
N THR A 272 -57.23 11.66 -2.05
CA THR A 272 -57.62 11.96 -3.45
C THR A 272 -57.23 10.78 -4.35
N GLN A 273 -58.11 10.38 -5.29
CA GLN A 273 -57.85 9.40 -6.35
C GLN A 273 -58.05 10.07 -7.70
N ILE A 274 -57.21 9.77 -8.70
CA ILE A 274 -57.49 10.01 -10.12
C ILE A 274 -56.99 8.81 -10.94
N GLN A 275 -57.86 8.36 -11.84
CA GLN A 275 -57.73 7.30 -12.86
C GLN A 275 -57.39 7.94 -14.24
N ASP A 276 -57.00 7.27 -15.33
CA ASP A 276 -56.67 5.86 -15.62
C ASP A 276 -55.86 5.79 -16.95
N ASP A 277 -55.52 4.58 -17.40
CA ASP A 277 -55.36 4.14 -18.81
C ASP A 277 -54.31 4.78 -19.75
N THR A 278 -53.33 3.98 -20.21
CA THR A 278 -53.39 3.36 -21.56
C THR A 278 -52.21 2.39 -21.82
N GLY A 279 -52.37 1.52 -22.83
CA GLY A 279 -51.58 0.30 -23.05
C GLY A 279 -50.23 0.38 -23.79
N PRO A 280 -49.67 -0.78 -24.20
CA PRO A 280 -48.23 -1.01 -24.33
C PRO A 280 -47.66 -0.89 -25.75
N LEU A 281 -46.34 -1.11 -25.93
CA LEU A 281 -45.78 -1.97 -27.00
C LEU A 281 -44.25 -2.19 -26.92
N LYS A 282 -43.85 -3.45 -27.19
CA LYS A 282 -42.58 -3.94 -27.79
C LYS A 282 -41.22 -3.78 -27.08
N GLU A 283 -40.69 -4.92 -26.67
CA GLU A 283 -39.26 -5.25 -26.68
C GLU A 283 -38.67 -5.15 -28.11
N SER A 284 -37.36 -4.95 -28.23
CA SER A 284 -36.61 -5.26 -29.46
C SER A 284 -35.20 -5.76 -29.13
N ASN A 285 -34.89 -6.99 -29.57
CA ASN A 285 -33.56 -7.58 -29.47
C ASN A 285 -32.67 -7.07 -30.59
N LEU A 286 -31.39 -6.74 -30.30
CA LEU A 286 -30.35 -6.71 -31.33
C LEU A 286 -28.94 -6.97 -30.78
N VAL A 287 -28.48 -8.19 -31.04
CA VAL A 287 -27.11 -8.62 -31.34
C VAL A 287 -25.98 -8.25 -30.36
N THR A 288 -25.49 -9.26 -29.64
CA THR A 288 -24.12 -9.30 -29.08
C THR A 288 -23.12 -9.80 -30.11
N GLU A 289 -22.15 -8.97 -30.49
CA GLU A 289 -20.92 -9.43 -31.15
C GLU A 289 -19.86 -9.85 -30.13
N SER A 290 -19.14 -10.95 -30.42
CA SER A 290 -18.12 -11.54 -29.54
C SER A 290 -16.76 -11.55 -30.23
N PRO A 291 -15.74 -10.85 -29.70
CA PRO A 291 -14.37 -10.99 -30.18
C PRO A 291 -13.83 -12.37 -29.83
N GLN A 292 -13.38 -13.12 -30.84
CA GLN A 292 -12.70 -14.40 -30.63
C GLN A 292 -11.35 -14.19 -29.93
N VAL A 293 -11.09 -14.97 -28.88
CA VAL A 293 -9.75 -15.22 -28.35
C VAL A 293 -9.60 -16.73 -28.23
N THR A 294 -8.52 -17.27 -28.80
CA THR A 294 -8.33 -18.71 -28.94
C THR A 294 -7.70 -19.34 -27.71
N GLY A 295 -8.19 -20.53 -27.36
CA GLY A 295 -7.38 -21.53 -26.66
C GLY A 295 -7.25 -21.40 -25.15
N ASP A 296 -8.38 -21.47 -24.43
CA ASP A 296 -8.39 -22.26 -23.19
C ASP A 296 -9.79 -22.82 -22.87
N SER A 297 -9.83 -23.90 -22.08
CA SER A 297 -11.01 -24.80 -22.03
C SER A 297 -12.29 -24.16 -21.48
N ALA A 298 -13.30 -24.03 -22.35
CA ALA A 298 -14.59 -23.38 -22.06
C ALA A 298 -15.36 -23.96 -20.86
N ALA A 299 -15.24 -25.27 -20.61
CA ALA A 299 -15.87 -25.94 -19.46
C ALA A 299 -15.50 -25.28 -18.11
N SER A 300 -14.22 -24.92 -17.95
CA SER A 300 -13.71 -24.26 -16.74
C SER A 300 -14.29 -22.86 -16.51
N ILE A 301 -14.88 -22.24 -17.53
CA ILE A 301 -15.48 -20.90 -17.45
C ILE A 301 -16.97 -21.01 -17.13
N SER A 302 -17.68 -22.05 -17.61
CA SER A 302 -19.06 -22.32 -17.21
C SER A 302 -19.19 -22.63 -15.72
N GLU A 303 -18.32 -23.49 -15.18
CA GLU A 303 -18.39 -23.95 -13.78
C GLU A 303 -18.13 -22.79 -12.80
N ARG A 304 -17.04 -22.03 -12.99
CA ARG A 304 -16.74 -20.83 -12.18
C ARG A 304 -17.86 -19.79 -12.17
N ASN A 305 -18.68 -19.69 -13.21
CA ASN A 305 -19.83 -18.77 -13.27
C ASN A 305 -21.10 -19.33 -12.59
N GLN A 306 -21.11 -20.59 -12.17
CA GLN A 306 -22.19 -21.20 -11.41
C GLN A 306 -22.04 -20.88 -9.91
N ASP A 307 -20.85 -21.07 -9.34
CA ASP A 307 -20.55 -20.92 -7.91
C ASP A 307 -20.81 -19.51 -7.36
N PHE A 308 -20.51 -18.47 -8.15
CA PHE A 308 -20.69 -17.08 -7.73
C PHE A 308 -22.17 -16.65 -7.59
N ARG A 309 -23.14 -17.52 -7.90
CA ARG A 309 -24.57 -17.25 -7.67
C ARG A 309 -24.92 -17.21 -6.18
N ASP A 310 -24.31 -18.08 -5.38
CA ASP A 310 -24.64 -18.21 -3.94
C ASP A 310 -23.97 -17.13 -3.07
N LEU A 311 -23.10 -16.32 -3.67
CA LEU A 311 -22.58 -15.07 -3.09
C LEU A 311 -23.54 -13.89 -3.28
N LYS A 312 -24.54 -13.99 -4.17
CA LYS A 312 -25.39 -12.88 -4.62
C LYS A 312 -26.43 -12.52 -3.58
N GLY A 313 -25.99 -11.81 -2.54
CA GLY A 313 -26.81 -11.41 -1.39
C GLY A 313 -26.07 -11.53 -0.05
N LYS A 314 -24.94 -12.25 -0.02
CA LYS A 314 -24.04 -12.27 1.14
C LYS A 314 -23.48 -10.87 1.40
N LYS A 315 -23.31 -10.55 2.68
CA LYS A 315 -22.75 -9.25 3.14
C LYS A 315 -21.46 -9.42 3.92
N GLY A 316 -21.24 -10.59 4.50
CA GLY A 316 -20.06 -10.89 5.30
C GLY A 316 -19.33 -12.14 4.85
N TRP A 317 -18.38 -12.56 5.67
CA TRP A 317 -17.57 -13.75 5.49
C TRP A 317 -17.28 -14.41 6.85
N PRO A 318 -17.74 -15.65 7.11
CA PRO A 318 -17.66 -16.27 8.45
C PRO A 318 -16.29 -16.90 8.78
N HIS A 319 -15.35 -16.89 7.83
CA HIS A 319 -14.04 -17.55 7.97
C HIS A 319 -12.89 -16.55 8.22
N PHE A 320 -13.19 -15.38 8.80
CA PHE A 320 -12.17 -14.49 9.34
C PHE A 320 -11.54 -15.08 10.61
N GLN A 321 -10.21 -15.09 10.69
CA GLN A 321 -9.47 -15.50 11.88
C GLN A 321 -9.50 -14.43 12.97
N ASP A 322 -9.33 -13.16 12.59
CA ASP A 322 -9.34 -12.01 13.51
C ASP A 322 -9.89 -10.74 12.82
N VAL A 323 -10.15 -9.72 13.62
CA VAL A 323 -10.69 -8.43 13.18
C VAL A 323 -9.90 -7.27 13.80
N PHE A 324 -9.33 -6.40 12.97
CA PHE A 324 -8.60 -5.21 13.39
C PHE A 324 -9.38 -3.94 13.06
N MET A 325 -9.31 -2.96 13.96
CA MET A 325 -9.94 -1.64 13.82
C MET A 325 -8.85 -0.57 13.90
N LEU A 326 -8.54 0.09 12.79
CA LEU A 326 -7.34 0.94 12.67
C LEU A 326 -7.55 2.22 11.85
N SER A 327 -6.59 3.14 11.94
CA SER A 327 -6.48 4.26 11.01
C SER A 327 -5.15 4.24 10.29
N ALA A 328 -5.16 3.85 9.01
CA ALA A 328 -3.97 3.90 8.17
C ALA A 328 -3.49 5.34 7.87
N VAL A 329 -4.30 6.37 8.14
CA VAL A 329 -3.87 7.78 7.99
C VAL A 329 -3.08 8.24 9.21
N ASN A 330 -3.56 7.93 10.42
CA ASN A 330 -2.94 8.38 11.67
C ASN A 330 -1.83 7.43 12.17
N GLY A 331 -1.88 6.15 11.80
CA GLY A 331 -1.06 5.08 12.37
C GLY A 331 -1.72 4.29 13.51
N ASP A 332 -2.90 4.74 13.98
CA ASP A 332 -3.70 4.11 15.05
C ASP A 332 -3.84 2.60 14.83
N GLU A 333 -3.42 1.78 15.79
CA GLU A 333 -3.40 0.29 15.76
C GLU A 333 -2.61 -0.40 14.62
N VAL A 334 -1.98 0.34 13.69
CA VAL A 334 -1.19 -0.26 12.60
C VAL A 334 0.01 -1.06 13.15
N GLN A 335 0.66 -0.57 14.20
CA GLN A 335 1.75 -1.30 14.87
C GLN A 335 1.28 -2.52 15.66
N THR A 336 -0.01 -2.62 16.00
CA THR A 336 -0.60 -3.83 16.61
C THR A 336 -0.86 -4.88 15.53
N LEU A 337 -1.43 -4.48 14.40
CA LEU A 337 -1.55 -5.35 13.22
C LEU A 337 -0.16 -5.85 12.77
N LYS A 338 0.85 -4.99 12.67
CA LYS A 338 2.21 -5.37 12.28
C LYS A 338 2.82 -6.44 13.19
N ARG A 339 2.76 -6.26 14.52
CA ARG A 339 3.26 -7.25 15.49
C ARG A 339 2.50 -8.58 15.42
N TYR A 340 1.19 -8.54 15.20
CA TYR A 340 0.39 -9.74 14.98
C TYR A 340 0.82 -10.48 13.70
N LEU A 341 1.00 -9.77 12.58
CA LEU A 341 1.50 -10.35 11.33
C LEU A 341 2.89 -10.98 11.49
N MET A 342 3.81 -10.31 12.18
CA MET A 342 5.14 -10.86 12.52
C MET A 342 5.05 -12.17 13.33
N SER A 343 4.02 -12.32 14.18
CA SER A 343 3.80 -13.54 14.96
C SER A 343 3.20 -14.71 14.16
N LEU A 344 2.63 -14.46 12.97
CA LEU A 344 2.09 -15.48 12.07
C LEU A 344 3.11 -16.02 11.06
N ALA A 345 4.29 -15.41 10.96
CA ALA A 345 5.31 -15.80 9.99
C ALA A 345 5.88 -17.20 10.27
N LYS A 346 6.00 -18.00 9.21
CA LYS A 346 6.37 -19.42 9.28
C LYS A 346 7.85 -19.58 8.91
N PRO A 347 8.56 -20.61 9.44
CA PRO A 347 9.91 -20.91 8.99
C PRO A 347 9.98 -21.11 7.47
N GLY A 348 10.94 -20.46 6.83
CA GLY A 348 11.11 -20.46 5.37
C GLY A 348 12.18 -19.45 4.95
N GLU A 349 12.84 -19.73 3.83
CA GLU A 349 13.86 -18.85 3.26
C GLU A 349 13.27 -17.47 2.95
N TRP A 350 14.01 -16.39 3.24
CA TRP A 350 13.67 -15.04 2.78
C TRP A 350 13.72 -14.98 1.25
N GLU A 351 12.81 -14.21 0.64
CA GLU A 351 12.75 -14.02 -0.81
C GLU A 351 13.60 -12.83 -1.27
N TYR A 352 13.84 -11.86 -0.37
CA TYR A 352 14.55 -10.62 -0.66
C TYR A 352 15.65 -10.32 0.37
N HIS A 353 16.72 -9.65 -0.06
CA HIS A 353 17.77 -9.14 0.82
C HIS A 353 17.21 -8.12 1.83
N SER A 354 17.75 -8.06 3.05
CA SER A 354 17.20 -7.28 4.17
C SER A 354 16.99 -5.78 3.89
N ASP A 355 17.92 -5.15 3.17
CA ASP A 355 17.83 -3.75 2.70
C ASP A 355 16.71 -3.50 1.65
N VAL A 356 16.08 -4.53 1.07
CA VAL A 356 14.97 -4.36 0.12
C VAL A 356 13.71 -3.92 0.86
N VAL A 357 13.15 -2.78 0.44
CA VAL A 357 11.84 -2.28 0.90
C VAL A 357 10.73 -2.56 -0.13
N THR A 358 11.08 -2.75 -1.41
CA THR A 358 10.10 -2.92 -2.50
C THR A 358 10.74 -3.49 -3.76
N SER A 359 9.91 -4.12 -4.60
CA SER A 359 10.25 -4.58 -5.95
C SER A 359 10.14 -3.52 -7.04
N GLN A 360 9.76 -2.27 -6.71
CA GLN A 360 9.65 -1.16 -7.67
C GLN A 360 10.99 -0.46 -7.87
N SER A 361 11.41 -0.29 -9.12
CA SER A 361 12.62 0.47 -9.43
C SER A 361 12.48 1.96 -9.04
N PRO A 362 13.58 2.68 -8.78
CA PRO A 362 13.53 4.07 -8.31
C PRO A 362 12.78 5.02 -9.27
N GLN A 363 12.88 4.76 -10.57
CA GLN A 363 12.17 5.52 -11.61
C GLN A 363 10.67 5.23 -11.60
N GLU A 364 10.23 4.02 -11.27
CA GLU A 364 8.81 3.68 -11.11
C GLU A 364 8.21 4.33 -9.86
N ILE A 365 8.95 4.34 -8.75
CA ILE A 365 8.58 5.08 -7.53
C ILE A 365 8.41 6.58 -7.85
N CYS A 366 9.36 7.18 -8.57
CA CYS A 366 9.27 8.57 -9.02
C CYS A 366 8.06 8.83 -9.92
N ASN A 367 7.86 7.99 -10.93
CA ASN A 367 6.68 8.04 -11.80
C ASN A 367 5.37 7.91 -11.00
N ASN A 368 5.33 7.07 -9.97
CA ASN A 368 4.15 6.83 -9.16
C ASN A 368 3.85 7.98 -8.20
N ILE A 369 4.86 8.56 -7.56
CA ILE A 369 4.73 9.74 -6.69
C ILE A 369 4.32 10.99 -7.48
N ILE A 370 4.92 11.26 -8.66
CA ILE A 370 4.49 12.39 -9.50
C ILE A 370 3.05 12.15 -9.97
N ARG A 371 2.71 10.95 -10.43
CA ARG A 371 1.35 10.57 -10.85
C ARG A 371 0.30 10.66 -9.74
N GLU A 372 0.68 10.45 -8.47
CA GLU A 372 -0.18 10.74 -7.31
C GLU A 372 -0.59 12.23 -7.28
N LYS A 373 0.37 13.15 -7.44
CA LYS A 373 0.10 14.59 -7.47
C LYS A 373 -0.72 14.99 -8.70
N LEU A 374 -0.46 14.38 -9.86
CA LEU A 374 -1.29 14.57 -11.06
C LEU A 374 -2.74 14.14 -10.80
N LEU A 375 -2.95 13.00 -10.13
CA LEU A 375 -4.27 12.50 -9.74
C LEU A 375 -4.96 13.44 -8.75
N GLU A 376 -4.27 13.93 -7.72
CA GLU A 376 -4.89 14.78 -6.70
C GLU A 376 -5.27 16.18 -7.25
N TYR A 377 -4.44 16.79 -8.11
CA TYR A 377 -4.60 18.19 -8.51
C TYR A 377 -5.30 18.48 -9.83
N LEU A 378 -5.25 17.59 -10.83
CA LEU A 378 -5.82 17.87 -12.15
C LEU A 378 -7.30 17.44 -12.22
N PRO A 379 -8.17 18.11 -13.00
CA PRO A 379 -9.57 17.72 -13.13
C PRO A 379 -9.77 16.47 -14.00
N GLN A 380 -10.88 15.77 -13.78
CA GLN A 380 -11.44 14.74 -14.68
C GLN A 380 -10.41 13.65 -15.11
N GLU A 381 -10.46 13.22 -16.37
CA GLU A 381 -9.62 12.18 -16.98
C GLU A 381 -8.21 12.68 -17.39
N VAL A 382 -7.86 13.95 -17.14
CA VAL A 382 -6.55 14.53 -17.52
C VAL A 382 -5.36 13.72 -16.97
N PRO A 383 -5.31 13.30 -15.69
CA PRO A 383 -4.16 12.55 -15.14
C PRO A 383 -3.89 11.24 -15.87
N TYR A 384 -4.94 10.57 -16.34
CA TYR A 384 -4.85 9.24 -16.96
C TYR A 384 -4.24 9.29 -18.37
N ASN A 385 -4.18 10.48 -18.97
CA ASN A 385 -3.70 10.76 -20.32
C ASN A 385 -2.33 11.49 -20.34
N VAL A 386 -1.62 11.50 -19.20
CA VAL A 386 -0.23 11.98 -19.12
C VAL A 386 0.72 10.79 -19.22
N SER A 387 1.68 10.84 -20.15
CA SER A 387 2.82 9.92 -20.17
C SER A 387 4.04 10.60 -19.55
N GLN A 388 4.84 9.87 -18.78
CA GLN A 388 6.01 10.40 -18.08
C GLN A 388 7.28 9.85 -18.71
N ILE A 389 8.25 10.72 -19.00
CA ILE A 389 9.57 10.36 -19.50
C ILE A 389 10.61 10.99 -18.58
N THR A 390 11.54 10.21 -18.05
CA THR A 390 12.71 10.74 -17.33
C THR A 390 13.77 11.14 -18.36
N GLU A 391 14.14 12.42 -18.37
CA GLU A 391 15.16 12.99 -19.25
C GLU A 391 16.52 13.11 -18.55
N VAL A 392 16.54 13.25 -17.21
CA VAL A 392 17.76 13.26 -16.38
C VAL A 392 17.48 12.52 -15.06
N TRP A 393 18.45 11.72 -14.62
CA TRP A 393 18.50 11.05 -13.31
C TRP A 393 19.97 10.95 -12.89
N GLU A 394 20.48 11.94 -12.16
CA GLU A 394 21.92 12.07 -11.85
C GLU A 394 22.17 12.66 -10.46
N GLU A 395 23.35 12.40 -9.88
CA GLU A 395 23.80 13.05 -8.65
C GLU A 395 24.36 14.44 -9.00
N GLY A 396 23.77 15.48 -8.41
CA GLY A 396 24.13 16.87 -8.60
C GLY A 396 25.41 17.28 -7.86
N PRO A 397 25.93 18.49 -8.12
CA PRO A 397 27.21 18.94 -7.57
C PRO A 397 27.20 19.18 -6.04
N GLY A 398 26.02 19.17 -5.39
CA GLY A 398 25.87 19.19 -3.94
C GLY A 398 25.66 17.81 -3.32
N GLY A 399 25.58 16.73 -4.11
CA GLY A 399 25.14 15.41 -3.68
C GLY A 399 23.61 15.23 -3.67
N GLU A 400 22.87 16.14 -4.30
CA GLU A 400 21.41 16.05 -4.44
C GLU A 400 21.01 15.22 -5.66
N LEU A 401 19.99 14.37 -5.55
CA LEU A 401 19.44 13.65 -6.71
C LEU A 401 18.67 14.62 -7.62
N VAL A 402 19.19 14.87 -8.82
CA VAL A 402 18.57 15.72 -9.83
C VAL A 402 17.73 14.87 -10.76
N ILE A 403 16.42 15.15 -10.79
CA ILE A 403 15.46 14.44 -11.65
C ILE A 403 14.82 15.47 -12.60
N LEU A 404 14.96 15.27 -13.90
CA LEU A 404 14.16 15.97 -14.91
C LEU A 404 13.17 14.99 -15.52
N GLN A 405 11.87 15.27 -15.39
CA GLN A 405 10.83 14.55 -16.14
C GLN A 405 10.08 15.46 -17.11
N THR A 406 9.73 14.89 -18.26
CA THR A 406 8.82 15.48 -19.24
C THR A 406 7.46 14.76 -19.18
N LEU A 407 6.42 15.55 -18.95
CA LEU A 407 5.02 15.16 -18.99
C LEU A 407 4.48 15.35 -20.40
N LEU A 408 4.24 14.25 -21.12
CA LEU A 408 3.62 14.28 -22.44
C LEU A 408 2.09 14.23 -22.34
N VAL A 409 1.40 15.11 -23.07
CA VAL A 409 -0.07 15.13 -23.17
C VAL A 409 -0.57 15.23 -24.61
N GLN A 410 -1.75 14.66 -24.86
CA GLN A 410 -2.37 14.62 -26.20
C GLN A 410 -2.97 15.96 -26.67
N LYS A 411 -3.17 16.94 -25.78
CA LYS A 411 -3.94 18.17 -26.08
C LYS A 411 -3.32 19.40 -25.42
N GLU A 412 -3.24 20.51 -26.14
CA GLU A 412 -2.73 21.79 -25.61
C GLU A 412 -3.48 22.29 -24.38
N ASN A 413 -4.80 22.07 -24.31
CA ASN A 413 -5.59 22.44 -23.14
C ASN A 413 -5.17 21.66 -21.88
N HIS A 414 -4.61 20.44 -22.01
CA HIS A 414 -4.04 19.72 -20.88
C HIS A 414 -2.70 20.32 -20.45
N VAL A 415 -1.91 20.89 -21.37
CA VAL A 415 -0.68 21.64 -21.04
C VAL A 415 -1.01 22.85 -20.17
N LYS A 416 -2.03 23.62 -20.55
CA LYS A 416 -2.51 24.79 -19.78
C LYS A 416 -2.98 24.40 -18.37
N LEU A 417 -3.66 23.26 -18.22
CA LEU A 417 -4.08 22.74 -16.92
C LEU A 417 -2.91 22.22 -16.06
N LEU A 418 -1.93 21.54 -16.66
CA LEU A 418 -0.73 21.04 -15.96
C LEU A 418 0.16 22.17 -15.43
N ILE A 419 0.42 23.18 -16.27
CA ILE A 419 1.24 24.34 -15.89
C ILE A 419 0.48 25.20 -14.86
N GLY A 420 -0.82 25.43 -15.09
CA GLY A 420 -1.66 26.28 -14.26
C GLY A 420 -1.32 27.77 -14.38
N VAL A 421 -2.09 28.61 -13.68
CA VAL A 421 -1.88 30.07 -13.67
C VAL A 421 -0.47 30.38 -13.17
N GLY A 422 0.32 31.11 -13.97
CA GLY A 422 1.69 31.51 -13.63
C GLY A 422 2.66 30.35 -13.35
N GLY A 423 2.37 29.12 -13.82
CA GLY A 423 3.21 27.95 -13.52
C GLY A 423 3.05 27.40 -12.09
N GLN A 424 2.08 27.89 -11.31
CA GLN A 424 1.92 27.51 -9.91
C GLN A 424 1.57 26.03 -9.73
N MET A 425 0.80 25.43 -10.65
CA MET A 425 0.35 24.05 -10.54
C MET A 425 1.52 23.07 -10.71
N ILE A 426 2.28 23.20 -11.81
CA ILE A 426 3.46 22.36 -12.05
C ILE A 426 4.55 22.56 -10.99
N LYS A 427 4.74 23.79 -10.50
CA LYS A 427 5.68 24.08 -9.41
C LYS A 427 5.28 23.38 -8.11
N ARG A 428 3.97 23.34 -7.79
CA ARG A 428 3.43 22.61 -6.63
C ARG A 428 3.66 21.10 -6.77
N ILE A 429 3.28 20.53 -7.92
CA ILE A 429 3.43 19.11 -8.23
C ILE A 429 4.90 18.68 -8.08
N ALA A 430 5.84 19.46 -8.64
CA ALA A 430 7.28 19.18 -8.52
C ALA A 430 7.80 19.26 -7.08
N LEU A 431 7.39 20.27 -6.31
CA LEU A 431 7.82 20.48 -4.93
C LEU A 431 7.31 19.37 -4.00
N GLU A 432 6.01 19.03 -4.09
CA GLU A 432 5.41 18.01 -3.23
C GLU A 432 5.86 16.59 -3.62
N ALA A 433 6.08 16.32 -4.92
CA ALA A 433 6.69 15.06 -5.35
C ALA A 433 8.16 14.94 -4.91
N GLY A 434 8.93 16.04 -4.95
CA GLY A 434 10.29 16.08 -4.41
C GLY A 434 10.32 15.77 -2.91
N GLN A 435 9.43 16.37 -2.12
CA GLN A 435 9.34 16.12 -0.68
C GLN A 435 9.01 14.65 -0.34
N ASP A 436 8.11 14.01 -1.10
CA ASP A 436 7.84 12.59 -0.94
C ASP A 436 9.04 11.72 -1.33
N LEU A 437 9.77 12.07 -2.40
CA LEU A 437 10.95 11.31 -2.85
C LEU A 437 12.12 11.41 -1.86
N MET A 438 12.35 12.58 -1.24
CA MET A 438 13.32 12.72 -0.15
C MET A 438 13.00 11.76 1.02
N ASN A 439 11.72 11.56 1.34
CA ASN A 439 11.28 10.62 2.39
C ASN A 439 11.47 9.13 2.00
N VAL A 440 11.57 8.79 0.71
CA VAL A 440 11.78 7.40 0.25
C VAL A 440 13.27 7.07 0.11
N PHE A 441 14.04 7.98 -0.50
CA PHE A 441 15.46 7.76 -0.81
C PHE A 441 16.43 8.21 0.30
N LEU A 442 15.97 8.97 1.31
CA LEU A 442 16.79 9.58 2.37
C LEU A 442 17.97 10.44 1.85
N CYS A 443 17.80 11.09 0.70
CA CYS A 443 18.71 12.10 0.15
C CYS A 443 17.96 13.37 -0.21
N ASP A 444 18.66 14.48 -0.44
CA ASP A 444 18.07 15.69 -1.03
C ASP A 444 17.67 15.40 -2.48
N VAL A 445 16.43 15.72 -2.88
CA VAL A 445 15.91 15.44 -4.23
C VAL A 445 15.40 16.73 -4.88
N ARG A 446 15.93 17.06 -6.07
CA ARG A 446 15.49 18.20 -6.89
C ARG A 446 14.75 17.72 -8.14
N VAL A 447 13.42 17.61 -8.03
CA VAL A 447 12.54 17.36 -9.17
C VAL A 447 12.34 18.63 -10.02
N ARG A 448 12.51 18.50 -11.33
CA ARG A 448 12.11 19.46 -12.35
C ARG A 448 11.13 18.80 -13.30
N LEU A 449 10.03 19.49 -13.62
CA LEU A 449 9.00 18.99 -14.53
C LEU A 449 8.87 19.91 -15.75
N SER A 450 8.86 19.29 -16.93
CA SER A 450 8.57 19.89 -18.23
C SER A 450 7.22 19.36 -18.74
N VAL A 451 6.55 20.10 -19.62
CA VAL A 451 5.31 19.63 -20.28
C VAL A 451 5.44 19.85 -21.78
N LYS A 452 5.17 18.82 -22.57
CA LYS A 452 5.22 18.86 -24.03
C LYS A 452 3.96 18.21 -24.60
N VAL A 453 3.45 18.73 -25.73
CA VAL A 453 2.41 18.02 -26.47
C VAL A 453 3.04 16.81 -27.15
N LYS A 454 2.41 15.63 -27.04
CA LYS A 454 2.81 14.47 -27.81
C LYS A 454 2.46 14.72 -29.28
N LYS A 455 3.49 14.86 -30.12
CA LYS A 455 3.37 14.89 -31.58
C LYS A 455 3.03 13.49 -32.12
#